data_AF-A0A7W1YXY3-F1
#
_entry.id   AF-A0A7W1YXY3-F1
#
_cell.length_a   1.000
_cell.length_b   1.000
_cell.length_c   1.000
_cell.angle_alpha   90.00
_cell.angle_beta   90.00
_cell.angle_gamma   90.00
#
_symmetry.space_group_name_H-M   'P 1'
#
loop_
_entity.id
_entity.type
_entity.pdbx_description
1 polymer ?
#
loop_
_entity_poly.entity_id
_entity_poly.type
_entity_poly.pdbx_seq_one_letter_code
_entity_poly.pdbx_strand_id
1 'polypeptide(L)'
;MNPLFAAAVRVQQFCTSQGWRTCYIGGVTVQRWGEQRQTKDGDLTLLTYFQNEEHYVDTLLSAFRSRREDAREFALRRRVLLIEDASGIPFDIALAGLPFE
;
A
#
# COMPACT_ATOMS: atom_id res chain seq x y z
N MET A 1 17.50 11.55 3.60
CA MET A 1 16.13 11.08 3.89
C MET A 1 16.13 9.56 3.73
N ASN A 2 15.56 8.80 4.68
CA ASN A 2 15.44 7.34 4.55
C ASN A 2 14.67 7.01 3.26
N PRO A 3 15.22 6.20 2.32
CA PRO A 3 14.54 5.85 1.07
C PRO A 3 13.14 5.27 1.29
N LEU A 4 12.93 4.48 2.35
CA LEU A 4 11.63 3.93 2.70
C LEU A 4 10.61 5.02 3.10
N PHE A 5 11.03 6.05 3.83
CA PHE A 5 10.12 7.15 4.15
C PHE A 5 9.81 8.02 2.94
N ALA A 6 10.79 8.24 2.05
CA ALA A 6 10.56 8.93 0.78
C ALA A 6 9.54 8.18 -0.09
N ALA A 7 9.70 6.86 -0.17
CA ALA A 7 8.78 5.94 -0.82
C ALA A 7 7.35 6.02 -0.22
N ALA A 8 7.26 5.93 1.10
CA ALA A 8 5.99 5.99 1.82
C ALA A 8 5.28 7.34 1.60
N VAL A 9 6.03 8.45 1.54
CA VAL A 9 5.47 9.77 1.21
C VAL A 9 4.87 9.78 -0.20
N ARG A 10 5.53 9.18 -1.20
CA ARG A 10 4.99 9.12 -2.57
C ARG A 10 3.70 8.31 -2.64
N VAL A 11 3.66 7.14 -2.02
CA VAL A 11 2.44 6.31 -1.97
C VAL A 11 1.32 7.04 -1.24
N GLN A 12 1.63 7.72 -0.12
CA GLN A 12 0.64 8.53 0.61
C GLN A 12 0.10 9.67 -0.24
N GLN A 13 0.98 10.42 -0.91
CA GLN A 13 0.60 11.54 -1.77
C GLN A 13 -0.30 11.08 -2.93
N PHE A 14 0.03 9.93 -3.53
CA PHE A 14 -0.82 9.33 -4.55
C PHE A 14 -2.22 9.06 -4.01
N CYS A 15 -2.34 8.29 -2.93
CA CYS A 15 -3.64 7.96 -2.33
C CYS A 15 -4.42 9.21 -1.88
N THR A 16 -3.75 10.18 -1.27
CA THR A 16 -4.36 11.46 -0.86
C THR A 16 -4.88 12.24 -2.07
N SER A 17 -4.14 12.26 -3.20
CA SER A 17 -4.58 12.97 -4.41
C SER A 17 -5.83 12.36 -5.06
N GLN A 18 -6.08 11.07 -4.82
CA GLN A 18 -7.33 10.39 -5.20
C GLN A 18 -8.47 10.59 -4.19
N GLY A 19 -8.21 11.26 -3.06
CA GLY A 19 -9.17 11.40 -1.96
C GLY A 19 -9.42 10.11 -1.18
N TRP A 20 -8.51 9.14 -1.26
CA TRP A 20 -8.67 7.85 -0.61
C TRP A 20 -8.23 7.87 0.86
N ARG A 21 -8.86 7.01 1.67
CA ARG A 21 -8.53 6.85 3.09
C ARG A 21 -7.54 5.69 3.26
N THR A 22 -6.36 6.01 3.77
CA THR A 22 -5.27 5.05 4.01
C THR A 22 -4.71 5.18 5.42
N CYS A 23 -4.12 4.10 5.92
CA CYS A 23 -3.38 4.09 7.18
C CYS A 23 -2.12 3.21 7.02
N TYR A 24 -0.95 3.73 7.38
CA TYR A 24 0.26 2.91 7.45
C TYR A 24 0.21 1.95 8.64
N ILE A 25 0.59 0.71 8.40
CA ILE A 25 0.69 -0.35 9.41
C ILE A 25 2.11 -0.95 9.39
N GLY A 26 2.30 -2.06 10.10
CA GLY A 26 3.54 -2.84 10.01
C GLY A 26 4.80 -2.10 10.44
N GLY A 27 5.91 -2.38 9.77
CA GLY A 27 7.25 -1.98 10.21
C GLY A 27 7.48 -0.47 10.22
N VAL A 28 6.95 0.23 9.22
CA VAL A 28 7.04 1.70 9.09
C VAL A 28 6.39 2.39 10.30
N THR A 29 5.22 1.92 10.74
CA THR A 29 4.51 2.48 11.89
C THR A 29 5.19 2.15 13.22
N VAL A 30 5.73 0.93 13.36
CA VAL A 30 6.51 0.52 14.56
C VAL A 30 7.73 1.42 14.79
N GLN A 31 8.41 1.87 13.72
CA GLN A 31 9.54 2.79 13.87
C GLN A 31 9.18 4.13 14.54
N ARG A 32 7.89 4.51 14.52
CA ARG A 32 7.42 5.75 15.15
C ARG A 32 6.86 5.56 16.55
N TRP A 33 6.21 4.42 16.81
CA TRP A 33 5.34 4.21 17.97
C TRP A 33 5.70 2.99 18.85
N GLY A 34 6.68 2.19 18.45
CA GLY A 34 7.12 1.02 19.21
C GLY A 34 8.65 0.91 19.27
N GLU A 35 9.12 -0.31 19.55
CA GLU A 35 10.55 -0.61 19.54
C GLU A 35 11.07 -0.66 18.11
N GLN A 36 12.07 0.17 17.81
CA GLN A 36 12.57 0.33 16.45
C GLN A 36 13.14 -0.98 15.91
N ARG A 37 12.52 -1.51 14.84
CA ARG A 37 13.03 -2.64 14.06
C ARG A 37 13.42 -2.21 12.65
N GLN A 38 14.42 -2.87 12.08
CA GLN A 38 14.74 -2.69 10.66
C GLN A 38 13.61 -3.27 9.80
N THR A 39 13.19 -2.52 8.78
CA THR A 39 12.21 -2.95 7.76
C THR A 39 12.65 -2.37 6.42
N LYS A 40 12.32 -3.03 5.31
CA LYS A 40 12.74 -2.65 3.96
C LYS A 40 11.56 -2.39 3.02
N ASP A 41 10.37 -2.47 3.57
CA ASP A 41 9.05 -2.50 2.95
C ASP A 41 8.09 -1.60 3.72
N GLY A 42 6.98 -1.25 3.08
CA GLY A 42 5.89 -0.52 3.70
C GLY A 42 4.58 -1.28 3.61
N ASP A 43 3.82 -1.27 4.70
CA ASP A 43 2.50 -1.87 4.76
C ASP A 43 1.47 -0.77 4.96
N LEU A 44 0.37 -0.79 4.23
CA LEU A 44 -0.75 0.10 4.47
C LEU A 44 -2.10 -0.57 4.23
N THR A 45 -3.08 -0.16 5.02
CA THR A 45 -4.48 -0.40 4.72
C THR A 45 -5.01 0.72 3.85
N LEU A 46 -5.73 0.37 2.78
CA LEU A 46 -6.54 1.25 1.95
C LEU A 46 -8.01 0.86 2.10
N LEU A 47 -8.85 1.80 2.54
CA LEU A 47 -10.29 1.56 2.69
C LEU A 47 -10.97 1.57 1.33
N THR A 48 -11.27 0.38 0.80
CA THR A 48 -11.93 0.18 -0.50
C THR A 48 -13.41 -0.15 -0.38
N TYR A 49 -13.86 -0.52 0.83
CA TYR A 49 -15.11 -1.24 1.04
C TYR A 49 -15.15 -2.55 0.23
N PHE A 50 -16.32 -3.18 0.18
CA PHE A 50 -16.57 -4.36 -0.66
C PHE A 50 -17.13 -3.95 -2.02
N GLN A 51 -16.88 -4.75 -3.04
CA GLN A 51 -17.43 -4.65 -4.39
C GLN A 51 -16.92 -3.46 -5.23
N ASN A 52 -15.88 -2.77 -4.79
CA ASN A 52 -15.25 -1.67 -5.54
C ASN A 52 -13.72 -1.79 -5.61
N GLU A 53 -13.16 -2.92 -5.17
CA GLU A 53 -11.72 -3.17 -5.06
C GLU A 53 -11.00 -3.01 -6.40
N GLU A 54 -11.66 -3.38 -7.49
CA GLU A 54 -11.14 -3.31 -8.87
C GLU A 54 -10.71 -1.91 -9.25
N HIS A 55 -11.53 -0.89 -8.91
CA HIS A 55 -11.19 0.51 -9.18
C HIS A 55 -9.86 0.92 -8.54
N TYR A 56 -9.66 0.54 -7.27
CA TYR A 56 -8.43 0.87 -6.54
C TYR A 56 -7.23 0.09 -7.08
N VAL A 57 -7.41 -1.22 -7.32
CA VAL A 57 -6.35 -2.10 -7.84
C VAL A 57 -5.89 -1.63 -9.21
N ASP A 58 -6.81 -1.38 -10.14
CA ASP A 58 -6.49 -0.97 -11.51
C ASP A 58 -5.83 0.41 -11.53
N THR A 59 -6.30 1.33 -10.68
CA THR A 59 -5.70 2.67 -10.55
C THR A 59 -4.29 2.60 -9.97
N LEU A 60 -4.03 1.78 -8.95
CA LEU A 60 -2.70 1.59 -8.38
C LEU A 60 -1.74 0.92 -9.38
N LEU A 61 -2.21 -0.09 -10.10
CA LEU A 61 -1.41 -0.78 -11.13
C LEU A 61 -1.09 0.11 -12.34
N SER A 62 -1.87 1.16 -12.58
CA SER A 62 -1.55 2.17 -13.60
C SER A 62 -0.41 3.12 -13.21
N ALA A 63 -0.15 3.27 -11.90
CA ALA A 63 0.79 4.25 -11.35
C ALA A 63 2.06 3.61 -10.75
N PHE A 64 1.98 2.36 -10.32
CA PHE A 64 3.07 1.64 -9.65
C PHE A 64 3.36 0.31 -10.34
N ARG A 65 4.59 -0.18 -10.19
CA ARG A 65 4.97 -1.49 -10.75
C ARG A 65 4.37 -2.59 -9.87
N SER A 66 3.78 -3.62 -10.47
CA SER A 66 3.44 -4.82 -9.73
C SER A 66 4.68 -5.62 -9.37
N ARG A 67 4.66 -6.33 -8.23
CA ARG A 67 5.71 -7.29 -7.86
C ARG A 67 5.47 -8.71 -8.38
N ARG A 68 4.40 -8.89 -9.16
CA ARG A 68 3.95 -10.18 -9.70
C ARG A 68 3.22 -9.97 -11.03
N GLU A 69 3.22 -10.98 -11.89
CA GLU A 69 2.51 -10.97 -13.18
C GLU A 69 0.98 -11.04 -12.99
N ASP A 70 0.52 -11.82 -12.01
CA ASP A 70 -0.90 -12.05 -11.70
C ASP A 70 -1.51 -11.01 -10.74
N ALA A 71 -0.92 -9.82 -10.63
CA ALA A 71 -1.16 -8.90 -9.52
C ALA A 71 -2.62 -8.48 -9.32
N ARG A 72 -3.37 -8.23 -10.41
CA ARG A 72 -4.79 -7.86 -10.32
C ARG A 72 -5.62 -9.01 -9.75
N GLU A 73 -5.53 -10.21 -10.32
CA GLU A 73 -6.28 -11.39 -9.86
C GLU A 73 -5.90 -11.75 -8.41
N PHE A 74 -4.59 -11.74 -8.12
CA PHE A 74 -4.08 -11.97 -6.78
C PHE A 74 -4.67 -10.99 -5.77
N ALA A 75 -4.66 -9.69 -6.09
CA ALA A 75 -5.16 -8.66 -5.18
C ALA A 75 -6.65 -8.79 -4.89
N LEU A 76 -7.48 -9.05 -5.91
CA LEU A 76 -8.92 -9.20 -5.72
C LEU A 76 -9.26 -10.47 -4.92
N ARG A 77 -8.48 -11.55 -5.10
CA ARG A 77 -8.71 -12.83 -4.42
C ARG A 77 -8.15 -12.88 -3.01
N ARG A 78 -7.04 -12.19 -2.75
CA ARG A 78 -6.33 -12.17 -1.46
C ARG A 78 -6.57 -10.90 -0.65
N ARG A 79 -7.24 -9.90 -1.23
CA ARG A 79 -7.45 -8.56 -0.65
C ARG A 79 -6.16 -7.85 -0.25
N VAL A 80 -5.08 -8.10 -0.98
CA VAL A 80 -3.80 -7.41 -0.81
C VAL A 80 -3.11 -7.21 -2.14
N LEU A 81 -2.77 -5.96 -2.46
CA LEU A 81 -2.04 -5.60 -3.67
C LEU A 81 -0.56 -5.43 -3.36
N LEU A 82 0.28 -6.11 -4.12
CA LEU A 82 1.74 -6.08 -3.97
C LEU A 82 2.36 -5.22 -5.07
N ILE A 83 2.77 -4.01 -4.70
CA ILE A 83 3.39 -3.05 -5.62
C ILE A 83 4.83 -2.73 -5.21
N GLU A 84 5.51 -2.02 -6.10
CA GLU A 84 6.80 -1.43 -5.87
C GLU A 84 6.78 0.01 -6.40
N ASP A 85 7.39 0.93 -5.64
CA ASP A 85 7.57 2.28 -6.11
C ASP A 85 8.70 2.40 -7.15
N ALA A 86 8.85 3.59 -7.74
CA ALA A 86 9.87 3.83 -8.77
C ALA A 86 11.33 3.71 -8.27
N SER A 87 11.56 3.66 -6.96
CA SER A 87 12.89 3.47 -6.34
C SER A 87 13.16 2.02 -5.91
N GLY A 88 12.26 1.08 -6.22
CA GLY A 88 12.48 -0.31 -5.87
C GLY A 88 11.97 -0.70 -4.48
N ILE A 89 11.22 0.18 -3.80
CA ILE A 89 10.74 -0.11 -2.44
C ILE A 89 9.40 -0.85 -2.51
N PRO A 90 9.31 -2.07 -1.94
CA PRO A 90 8.07 -2.86 -1.93
C PRO A 90 7.02 -2.29 -0.98
N PHE A 91 5.76 -2.36 -1.42
CA PHE A 91 4.59 -2.09 -0.57
C PHE A 91 3.54 -3.20 -0.65
N ASP A 92 2.94 -3.49 0.50
CA ASP A 92 1.80 -4.37 0.67
C ASP A 92 0.58 -3.50 1.02
N ILE A 93 -0.41 -3.46 0.12
CA ILE A 93 -1.62 -2.64 0.29
C ILE A 93 -2.80 -3.56 0.59
N ALA A 94 -3.22 -3.63 1.84
CA ALA A 94 -4.43 -4.35 2.24
C ALA A 94 -5.68 -3.58 1.77
N LEU A 95 -6.61 -4.28 1.12
CA LEU A 95 -7.88 -3.74 0.64
C LEU A 95 -8.92 -3.92 1.75
N ALA A 96 -9.08 -2.91 2.61
CA ALA A 96 -9.99 -2.99 3.75
C ALA A 96 -11.45 -2.87 3.35
N GLY A 97 -12.26 -3.76 3.90
CA GLY A 97 -13.71 -3.75 3.76
C GLY A 97 -14.39 -2.84 4.79
N LEU A 98 -13.73 -2.62 5.93
CA LEU A 98 -14.26 -1.86 7.07
C LEU A 98 -13.27 -0.78 7.51
N PRO A 99 -13.74 0.36 8.04
CA PRO A 99 -12.86 1.26 8.80
C PRO A 99 -12.21 0.49 9.95
N PHE A 100 -10.90 0.71 10.19
CA PHE A 100 -10.10 0.13 11.28
C PHE A 100 -9.62 -1.32 11.12
N GLU A 101 -9.63 -1.86 9.89
CA GLU A 101 -8.92 -3.08 9.50
C GLU A 101 -7.43 -2.81 9.21
#